data_AF-X1PHU9-F1
#
_entry.id   AF-X1PHU9-F1
#
_cell.length_a   1.000
_cell.length_b   1.000
_cell.length_c   1.000
_cell.angle_alpha   90.00
_cell.angle_beta   90.00
_cell.angle_gamma   90.00
#
_symmetry.space_group_name_H-M   'P 1'
#
loop_
_entity.id
_entity.type
_entity.pdbx_description
1 polymer ?
#
loop_
_entity_poly.entity_id
_entity_poly.type
_entity_poly.pdbx_seq_one_letter_code
_entity_poly.pdbx_strand_id
1 'polypeptide(L)'
;AGDSPPPLLLLTPKGQAIAGNAIGILVLEVWYPYLPGNVANASTYNFPVHYKILKGSTGIYRAEPALLDLIVEGGRELEKQGARAIIGACGYFGNYQKEAAAILDVPVFLSSIL
;
A
#
# COMPACT_ATOMS: atom_id res chain seq x y z
N ALA A 1 30.25 1.25 -16.03
CA ALA A 1 29.35 2.09 -16.82
C ALA A 1 28.03 2.10 -16.05
N GLY A 2 27.61 3.18 -15.41
CA GLY A 2 27.45 4.51 -16.00
C GLY A 2 25.98 4.94 -16.00
N ASP A 3 25.05 4.19 -15.40
CA ASP A 3 23.69 4.67 -15.17
C ASP A 3 23.68 5.56 -13.92
N SER A 4 23.87 6.86 -14.14
CA SER A 4 23.33 7.85 -13.21
C SER A 4 21.83 7.56 -13.08
N PRO A 5 21.27 7.43 -11.85
CA PRO A 5 19.83 7.22 -11.70
C PRO A 5 19.10 8.34 -12.47
N PRO A 6 18.00 8.01 -13.18
CA PRO A 6 17.24 9.01 -13.94
C PRO A 6 16.94 10.20 -13.01
N PRO A 7 16.93 11.44 -13.52
CA PRO A 7 16.80 12.63 -12.70
C PRO A 7 15.58 12.47 -11.80
N LEU A 8 15.84 12.29 -10.51
CA LEU A 8 14.81 12.08 -9.52
C LEU A 8 14.09 13.42 -9.41
N LEU A 9 12.93 13.53 -10.03
CA LEU A 9 12.08 14.70 -9.90
C LEU A 9 11.64 14.74 -8.42
N LEU A 10 12.38 15.50 -7.60
CA LEU A 10 12.16 15.65 -6.17
C LEU A 10 10.96 16.59 -5.95
N LEU A 11 9.78 16.08 -6.27
CA LEU A 11 8.51 16.73 -5.95
C LEU A 11 8.04 16.23 -4.59
N THR A 12 8.04 17.12 -3.60
CA THR A 12 7.40 16.89 -2.31
C THR A 12 6.30 17.94 -2.14
N PRO A 13 5.05 17.61 -2.48
CA PRO A 13 3.90 18.48 -2.25
C PRO A 13 3.83 19.01 -0.81
N LYS A 14 3.35 20.24 -0.65
CA LYS A 14 3.16 20.86 0.67
C LYS A 14 2.20 20.00 1.51
N GLY A 15 2.65 19.56 2.68
CA GLY A 15 1.89 18.67 3.57
C GLY A 15 2.40 17.22 3.58
N GLN A 16 3.34 16.88 2.70
CA GLN A 16 4.07 15.62 2.73
C GLN A 16 5.36 15.76 3.56
N ALA A 17 5.53 14.93 4.59
CA ALA A 17 6.65 14.99 5.53
C ALA A 17 7.76 13.96 5.24
N ILE A 18 7.53 13.06 4.29
CA ILE A 18 8.41 11.93 3.94
C ILE A 18 8.53 11.82 2.43
N ALA A 19 9.69 11.39 1.93
CA ALA A 19 9.94 11.24 0.49
C ALA A 19 10.64 9.90 0.22
N GLY A 20 10.62 9.47 -1.05
CA GLY A 20 11.30 8.24 -1.49
C GLY A 20 10.47 6.96 -1.36
N ASN A 21 9.30 6.99 -0.71
CA ASN A 21 8.43 5.82 -0.60
C ASN A 21 7.66 5.58 -1.89
N ALA A 22 8.21 4.76 -2.80
CA ALA A 22 7.57 4.53 -4.09
C ALA A 22 6.26 3.74 -3.97
N ILE A 23 6.21 2.74 -3.07
CA ILE A 23 5.09 1.81 -2.92
C ILE A 23 4.53 1.90 -1.50
N GLY A 24 3.22 2.11 -1.40
CA GLY A 24 2.45 1.99 -0.17
C GLY A 24 1.86 0.59 -0.03
N ILE A 25 1.93 -0.01 1.16
CA ILE A 25 1.49 -1.39 1.43
C ILE A 25 0.44 -1.36 2.54
N LEU A 26 -0.78 -1.73 2.21
CA LEU A 26 -1.87 -1.89 3.18
C LEU A 26 -1.75 -3.26 3.87
N VAL A 27 -1.78 -3.28 5.20
CA VAL A 27 -1.57 -4.49 6.01
C VAL A 27 -2.72 -4.62 7.02
N LEU A 28 -3.34 -5.80 7.09
CA LEU A 28 -4.30 -6.10 8.16
C LEU A 28 -3.59 -6.24 9.50
N GLU A 29 -4.27 -5.86 10.59
CA GLU A 29 -3.78 -6.04 11.95
C GLU A 29 -3.86 -7.52 12.37
N VAL A 30 -2.97 -8.35 11.83
CA VAL A 30 -2.86 -9.79 12.11
C VAL A 30 -1.48 -10.13 12.64
N TRP A 31 -1.43 -11.06 13.60
CA TRP A 31 -0.20 -11.48 14.26
C TRP A 31 0.24 -12.87 13.78
N TYR A 32 1.33 -12.92 13.01
CA TYR A 32 2.03 -14.13 12.61
C TYR A 32 3.47 -13.78 12.15
N PRO A 33 4.41 -14.74 12.09
CA PRO A 33 5.78 -14.44 11.65
C PRO A 33 5.84 -14.09 10.15
N TYR A 34 6.23 -12.87 9.84
CA TYR A 34 6.46 -12.39 8.48
C TYR A 34 7.90 -12.72 8.03
N LEU A 35 8.09 -13.83 7.32
CA LEU A 35 9.39 -14.22 6.77
C LEU A 35 9.77 -13.35 5.54
N PRO A 36 11.07 -13.23 5.19
CA PRO A 36 11.47 -12.64 3.92
C PRO A 36 10.74 -13.31 2.74
N GLY A 37 10.20 -12.51 1.82
CA GLY A 37 9.28 -12.96 0.77
C GLY A 37 7.81 -12.67 1.07
N ASN A 38 7.45 -12.40 2.34
CA ASN A 38 6.13 -11.90 2.69
C ASN A 38 6.02 -10.41 2.34
N VAL A 39 4.87 -10.00 1.79
CA VAL A 39 4.59 -8.62 1.38
C VAL A 39 4.71 -7.62 2.53
N ALA A 40 4.34 -8.02 3.75
CA ALA A 40 4.43 -7.21 4.97
C ALA A 40 5.83 -7.23 5.63
N ASN A 41 6.82 -7.90 5.05
CA ASN A 41 8.21 -7.87 5.52
C ASN A 41 9.05 -6.89 4.67
N ALA A 42 9.65 -5.88 5.31
CA ALA A 42 10.45 -4.85 4.65
C ALA A 42 11.70 -5.41 3.92
N SER A 43 12.27 -6.52 4.41
CA SER A 43 13.43 -7.18 3.79
C SER A 43 13.11 -7.88 2.46
N THR A 44 11.82 -7.97 2.08
CA THR A 44 11.39 -8.51 0.79
C THR A 44 11.77 -7.61 -0.38
N TYR A 45 11.99 -6.31 -0.15
CA TYR A 45 12.20 -5.32 -1.22
C TYR A 45 13.61 -4.74 -1.20
N ASN A 46 14.16 -4.48 -2.39
CA ASN A 46 15.41 -3.75 -2.57
C ASN A 46 15.19 -2.24 -2.81
N PHE A 47 13.97 -1.76 -2.52
CA PHE A 47 13.56 -0.36 -2.61
C PHE A 47 12.69 0.00 -1.38
N PRO A 48 12.63 1.28 -0.99
CA PRO A 48 11.82 1.73 0.13
C PRO A 48 10.31 1.52 -0.10
N VAL A 49 9.65 0.94 0.89
CA VAL A 49 8.21 0.73 0.95
C VAL A 49 7.63 1.38 2.21
N HIS A 50 6.37 1.82 2.15
CA HIS A 50 5.68 2.40 3.29
C HIS A 50 4.50 1.52 3.72
N TYR A 51 4.54 1.04 4.96
CA TYR A 51 3.47 0.18 5.51
C TYR A 51 2.40 1.01 6.21
N LYS A 52 1.13 0.69 5.93
CA LYS A 52 -0.02 1.22 6.65
C LYS A 52 -0.84 0.06 7.23
N ILE A 53 -0.90 0.00 8.55
CA ILE A 53 -1.73 -0.96 9.27
C ILE A 53 -3.17 -0.47 9.27
N LEU A 54 -4.08 -1.30 8.75
CA LEU A 54 -5.52 -1.10 8.79
C LEU A 54 -6.04 -1.65 10.12
N LYS A 55 -6.25 -0.74 11.08
CA LYS A 55 -6.78 -1.08 12.41
C LYS A 55 -8.29 -1.27 12.36
N GLY A 56 -8.81 -2.11 13.25
CA GLY A 56 -10.26 -2.28 13.41
C GLY A 56 -10.92 -3.24 12.42
N SER A 57 -10.16 -3.96 11.59
CA SER A 57 -10.71 -5.10 10.86
C SER A 57 -10.95 -6.25 11.83
N THR A 58 -12.20 -6.59 12.11
CA THR A 58 -12.59 -7.67 13.04
C THR A 58 -12.47 -9.07 12.43
N GLY A 59 -12.08 -9.17 11.16
CA GLY A 59 -11.71 -10.43 10.52
C GLY A 59 -11.95 -10.43 9.01
N ILE A 60 -11.37 -11.42 8.33
CA ILE A 60 -11.52 -11.72 6.90
C ILE A 60 -12.83 -12.44 6.56
N TYR A 61 -13.69 -12.68 7.56
CA TYR A 61 -14.78 -13.65 7.47
C TYR A 61 -16.08 -13.09 6.88
N ARG A 62 -16.21 -11.77 6.75
CA ARG A 62 -17.35 -11.12 6.10
C ARG A 62 -16.83 -9.96 5.25
N ALA A 63 -17.39 -9.83 4.05
CA ALA A 63 -17.13 -8.69 3.18
C ALA A 63 -17.86 -7.49 3.79
N GLU A 64 -17.31 -6.97 4.87
CA GLU A 64 -17.89 -5.84 5.56
C GLU A 64 -17.61 -4.59 4.71
N PRO A 65 -18.64 -3.78 4.39
CA PRO A 65 -18.45 -2.50 3.71
C PRO A 65 -17.38 -1.62 4.38
N ALA A 66 -17.23 -1.76 5.70
CA ALA A 66 -16.20 -1.10 6.49
C ALA A 66 -14.77 -1.36 6.02
N LEU A 67 -14.48 -2.49 5.35
CA LEU A 67 -13.13 -2.78 4.88
C LEU A 67 -12.75 -1.93 3.65
N LEU A 68 -13.70 -1.61 2.77
CA LEU A 68 -13.44 -0.68 1.66
C LEU A 68 -13.06 0.70 2.22
N ASP A 69 -13.80 1.16 3.22
CA ASP A 69 -13.52 2.45 3.87
C ASP A 69 -12.12 2.48 4.49
N LEU A 70 -11.72 1.41 5.20
CA LEU A 70 -10.37 1.28 5.74
C LEU A 70 -9.29 1.25 4.65
N ILE A 71 -9.53 0.53 3.55
CA ILE A 71 -8.61 0.48 2.39
C ILE A 71 -8.45 1.87 1.78
N VAL A 72 -9.55 2.58 1.56
CA VAL A 72 -9.54 3.92 0.96
C VAL A 72 -8.88 4.93 1.89
N GLU A 73 -9.22 4.93 3.19
CA GLU A 73 -8.61 5.83 4.17
C GLU A 73 -7.10 5.59 4.28
N GLY A 74 -6.69 4.33 4.44
CA GLY A 74 -5.28 3.96 4.47
C GLY A 74 -4.55 4.29 3.16
N GLY A 75 -5.21 4.12 2.02
CA GLY A 75 -4.69 4.49 0.71
C GLY A 75 -4.44 5.99 0.59
N ARG A 76 -5.42 6.82 0.97
CA ARG A 76 -5.30 8.29 0.95
C ARG A 76 -4.19 8.80 1.85
N GLU A 77 -3.99 8.16 3.01
CA GLU A 77 -2.85 8.48 3.86
C GLU A 77 -1.51 8.18 3.18
N LEU A 78 -1.40 7.03 2.49
CA LEU A 78 -0.21 6.67 1.73
C LEU A 78 0.04 7.62 0.54
N GLU A 79 -1.01 8.02 -0.18
CA GLU A 79 -0.94 9.03 -1.26
C GLU A 79 -0.40 10.35 -0.75
N LYS A 80 -0.94 10.85 0.37
CA LYS A 80 -0.48 12.08 1.02
C LYS A 80 0.99 11.99 1.46
N GLN A 81 1.47 10.79 1.71
CA GLN A 81 2.85 10.49 2.08
C GLN A 81 3.76 10.21 0.88
N GLY A 82 3.24 10.35 -0.34
CA GLY A 82 3.99 10.27 -1.59
C GLY A 82 4.08 8.87 -2.20
N ALA A 83 3.27 7.92 -1.74
CA ALA A 83 3.17 6.62 -2.41
C ALA A 83 2.68 6.84 -3.85
N ARG A 84 3.38 6.24 -4.82
CA ARG A 84 3.03 6.35 -6.25
C ARG A 84 2.24 5.17 -6.77
N ALA A 85 2.12 4.12 -5.95
CA ALA A 85 1.21 3.01 -6.13
C ALA A 85 0.91 2.39 -4.76
N ILE A 86 -0.24 1.75 -4.65
CA ILE A 86 -0.71 1.08 -3.44
C ILE A 86 -0.88 -0.41 -3.73
N ILE A 87 -0.40 -1.26 -2.82
CA ILE A 87 -0.59 -2.71 -2.89
C ILE A 87 -1.22 -3.27 -1.61
N GLY A 88 -1.84 -4.43 -1.75
CA GLY A 88 -2.44 -5.17 -0.66
C GLY A 88 -1.56 -6.30 -0.13
N ALA A 89 -1.38 -6.41 1.19
CA ALA A 89 -0.69 -7.55 1.81
C ALA A 89 -1.59 -8.76 2.09
N CYS A 90 -2.90 -8.67 1.82
CA CYS A 90 -3.86 -9.75 2.01
C CYS A 90 -4.67 -9.99 0.74
N GLY A 91 -4.76 -11.25 0.28
CA GLY A 91 -5.52 -11.61 -0.92
C GLY A 91 -7.01 -11.29 -0.83
N TYR A 92 -7.55 -11.14 0.39
CA TYR A 92 -8.94 -10.73 0.61
C TYR A 92 -9.25 -9.33 0.06
N PHE A 93 -8.23 -8.46 -0.04
CA PHE A 93 -8.40 -7.12 -0.61
C PHE A 93 -8.74 -7.15 -2.10
N GLY A 94 -8.49 -8.26 -2.80
CA GLY A 94 -8.88 -8.43 -4.21
C GLY A 94 -10.38 -8.25 -4.45
N ASN A 95 -11.24 -8.49 -3.45
CA ASN A 95 -12.69 -8.25 -3.53
C ASN A 95 -13.06 -6.77 -3.68
N TYR A 96 -12.13 -5.86 -3.36
CA TYR A 96 -12.33 -4.41 -3.35
C TYR A 96 -11.46 -3.70 -4.41
N GLN A 97 -10.83 -4.46 -5.30
CA GLN A 97 -9.88 -3.92 -6.28
C GLN A 97 -10.52 -2.82 -7.14
N LYS A 98 -11.70 -3.08 -7.71
CA LYS A 98 -12.32 -2.18 -8.69
C LYS A 98 -12.75 -0.87 -8.01
N GLU A 99 -13.35 -0.99 -6.85
CA GLU A 99 -13.85 0.11 -6.04
C GLU A 99 -12.69 0.97 -5.53
N ALA A 100 -11.66 0.37 -4.96
CA ALA A 100 -10.49 1.10 -4.47
C ALA A 100 -9.74 1.82 -5.61
N ALA A 101 -9.54 1.15 -6.74
CA ALA A 101 -8.86 1.73 -7.90
C ALA A 101 -9.67 2.87 -8.57
N ALA A 102 -10.99 2.91 -8.40
CA ALA A 102 -11.83 3.99 -8.88
C ALA A 102 -11.83 5.23 -7.96
N ILE A 103 -11.43 5.07 -6.70
CA ILE A 103 -11.51 6.11 -5.65
C ILE A 103 -10.14 6.76 -5.36
N LEU A 104 -9.07 5.97 -5.45
CA LEU A 104 -7.69 6.40 -5.21
C LEU A 104 -7.08 6.99 -6.48
N ASP A 105 -6.23 8.01 -6.30
CA ASP A 105 -5.61 8.80 -7.38
C ASP A 105 -4.35 8.12 -7.95
N VAL A 106 -3.78 7.14 -7.24
CA VAL A 106 -2.61 6.37 -7.67
C VAL A 106 -2.99 4.94 -8.09
N PRO A 107 -2.18 4.27 -8.93
CA PRO A 107 -2.40 2.86 -9.26
C PRO A 107 -2.51 1.96 -8.03
N VAL A 108 -3.52 1.09 -8.02
CA VAL A 108 -3.84 0.19 -6.91
C VAL A 108 -3.75 -1.27 -7.38
N PHE A 109 -3.07 -2.13 -6.61
CA PHE A 109 -2.95 -3.57 -6.86
C PHE A 109 -3.19 -4.38 -5.57
N LEU A 110 -4.45 -4.73 -5.33
CA LEU A 110 -4.91 -5.47 -4.15
C LEU A 110 -5.01 -6.98 -4.38
N SER A 111 -4.83 -7.44 -5.62
CA SER A 111 -4.91 -8.84 -6.02
C SER A 111 -3.64 -9.26 -6.75
N SER A 112 -3.19 -10.49 -6.50
CA SER A 112 -2.09 -11.12 -7.25
C SER A 112 -2.55 -11.81 -8.54
N ILE A 113 -3.85 -11.79 -8.86
CA ILE A 113 -4.45 -12.54 -9.99
C ILE A 113 -4.89 -11.61 -11.15
N LEU A 114 -4.70 -10.30 -11.03
CA LEU A 114 -5.21 -9.31 -12.00
C LEU A 114 -4.13 -8.73 -12.91
#